data_AF-A0A9Q1RGF1-F1
#
_entry.id   AF-A0A9Q1RGF1-F1
#
_cell.length_a   1.000
_cell.length_b   1.000
_cell.length_c   1.000
_cell.angle_alpha   90.00
_cell.angle_beta   90.00
_cell.angle_gamma   90.00
#
_symmetry.space_group_name_H-M   'P 1'
#
loop_
_entity.id
_entity.type
_entity.pdbx_description
1 polymer ?
#
loop_
_entity_poly.entity_id
_entity_poly.type
_entity_poly.pdbx_seq_one_letter_code
_entity_poly.pdbx_strand_id
1 'polypeptide(L)'
;MPDHKERAVILKVILRGEMVEDNIDYDRVASLCDGYTGSDLLELCKNAAYFPIRDLLEDEKSGKRIAELRLLSELDLERVLATSKKTKVAASEYSRLSSRRADSDSDSYPVHAAINELSKLVVSQILNLQSDNRDS
;
A
#
# COMPACT_ATOMS: atom_id res chain seq x y z
N MET A 1 -8.84 12.99 16.12
CA MET A 1 -7.68 13.14 15.21
C MET A 1 -7.29 14.58 15.19
N PRO A 2 -5.99 14.89 15.06
CA PRO A 2 -5.52 16.28 15.05
C PRO A 2 -6.21 17.07 13.93
N ASP A 3 -6.59 18.30 14.25
CA ASP A 3 -7.14 19.23 13.27
C ASP A 3 -6.06 19.70 12.28
N HIS A 4 -6.46 20.48 11.28
CA HIS A 4 -5.52 20.97 10.27
C HIS A 4 -4.33 21.73 10.87
N LYS A 5 -4.56 22.65 11.82
CA LYS A 5 -3.50 23.47 12.41
C LYS A 5 -2.57 22.62 13.26
N GLU A 6 -3.14 21.69 14.03
CA GLU A 6 -2.38 20.72 14.83
C GLU A 6 -1.49 19.85 13.94
N ARG A 7 -1.99 19.38 12.78
CA ARG A 7 -1.18 18.61 11.83
C ARG A 7 -0.01 19.41 11.27
N ALA A 8 -0.21 20.69 10.91
CA ALA A 8 0.88 21.56 10.46
C ALA A 8 1.96 21.75 11.54
N VAL A 9 1.55 21.94 12.79
CA VAL A 9 2.47 22.01 13.94
C VAL A 9 3.22 20.70 14.14
N ILE A 10 2.52 19.56 14.07
CA ILE A 10 3.14 18.23 14.21
C ILE A 10 4.19 18.01 13.12
N LEU A 11 3.88 18.32 11.85
CA LEU A 11 4.85 18.25 10.75
C LEU A 11 6.10 19.10 11.03
N LYS A 12 5.91 20.34 11.47
CA LYS A 12 7.01 21.25 11.83
C LYS A 12 7.84 20.75 13.02
N VAL A 13 7.22 20.05 13.97
CA VAL A 13 7.93 19.44 15.11
C VAL A 13 8.73 18.22 14.67
N ILE A 14 8.14 17.34 13.84
CA ILE A 14 8.82 16.14 13.33
C ILE A 14 10.05 16.52 12.50
N LEU A 15 9.92 17.53 11.64
CA LEU A 15 10.99 17.97 10.74
C LEU A 15 11.95 19.00 11.37
N ARG A 16 11.79 19.30 12.67
CA ARG A 16 12.67 20.25 13.35
C ARG A 16 14.06 19.66 13.51
N GLY A 17 15.06 20.35 12.94
CA GLY A 17 16.47 19.93 13.02
C GLY A 17 16.89 18.96 11.93
N GLU A 18 15.97 18.60 11.03
CA GLU A 18 16.25 17.81 9.84
C GLU A 18 16.72 18.71 8.68
N MET A 19 17.34 18.10 7.66
CA MET A 19 17.78 18.79 6.45
C MET A 19 16.59 18.99 5.48
N VAL A 20 15.85 20.07 5.69
CA VAL A 20 14.65 20.42 4.90
C VAL A 20 14.81 21.78 4.21
N GLU A 21 14.09 22.00 3.12
CA GLU A 21 14.03 23.31 2.46
C GLU A 21 13.32 24.35 3.35
N ASP A 22 13.80 25.60 3.32
CA ASP A 22 13.29 26.69 4.18
C ASP A 22 11.83 27.09 3.84
N ASN A 23 11.37 26.77 2.64
CA ASN A 23 10.11 27.23 2.06
C ASN A 23 9.01 26.15 2.03
N ILE A 24 9.13 25.09 2.83
CA ILE A 24 8.06 24.09 2.96
C ILE A 24 6.79 24.75 3.53
N ASP A 25 5.69 24.66 2.80
CA ASP A 25 4.37 25.06 3.26
C ASP A 25 3.71 23.91 4.04
N TYR A 26 3.94 23.88 5.35
CA TYR A 26 3.36 22.89 6.25
C TYR A 26 1.84 22.92 6.29
N ASP A 27 1.22 24.08 6.06
CA ASP A 27 -0.23 24.20 5.99
C ASP A 27 -0.76 23.51 4.73
N ARG A 28 -0.09 23.72 3.59
CA ARG A 28 -0.39 23.01 2.35
C ARG A 28 -0.30 21.50 2.54
N VAL A 29 0.81 20.98 3.09
CA VAL A 29 0.97 19.54 3.32
C VAL A 29 -0.10 19.01 4.29
N ALA A 30 -0.39 19.74 5.38
CA ALA A 30 -1.40 19.34 6.36
C ALA A 30 -2.83 19.28 5.78
N SER A 31 -3.14 20.12 4.78
CA SER A 31 -4.41 20.09 4.05
C SER A 31 -4.62 18.79 3.27
N LEU A 32 -3.53 18.13 2.86
CA LEU A 32 -3.55 16.87 2.12
C LEU A 32 -3.60 15.64 3.05
N CYS A 33 -3.42 15.83 4.35
CA CYS A 33 -3.30 14.79 5.38
C CYS A 33 -4.57 14.65 6.22
N ASP A 34 -5.74 14.86 5.63
CA ASP A 34 -6.98 14.76 6.40
C ASP A 34 -7.20 13.35 6.98
N GLY A 35 -7.58 13.31 8.25
CA GLY A 35 -7.73 12.07 9.02
C GLY A 35 -6.42 11.42 9.50
N TYR A 36 -5.24 12.00 9.25
CA TYR A 36 -3.96 11.44 9.71
C TYR A 36 -3.78 11.63 11.22
N THR A 37 -3.25 10.61 11.90
CA THR A 37 -2.74 10.67 13.27
C THR A 37 -1.34 11.27 13.32
N GLY A 38 -0.81 11.56 14.52
CA GLY A 38 0.60 11.92 14.68
C GLY A 38 1.57 10.85 14.17
N SER A 39 1.24 9.57 14.34
CA SER A 39 2.05 8.45 13.82
C SER A 39 2.02 8.37 12.29
N ASP A 40 0.87 8.63 11.67
CA ASP A 40 0.76 8.68 10.21
C ASP A 40 1.60 9.82 9.62
N LEU A 41 1.64 10.98 10.28
CA LEU A 41 2.47 12.12 9.88
C LEU A 41 3.97 11.84 10.05
N LEU A 42 4.36 11.14 11.13
CA LEU A 42 5.74 10.70 11.31
C LEU A 42 6.15 9.73 10.20
N GLU A 43 5.29 8.79 9.87
CA GLU A 43 5.54 7.80 8.81
C GLU A 43 5.61 8.47 7.43
N LEU A 44 4.76 9.46 7.17
CA LEU A 44 4.86 10.31 5.98
C LEU A 44 6.25 10.95 5.85
N CYS A 45 6.75 11.59 6.91
CA CYS A 45 8.04 12.27 6.89
C CYS A 45 9.21 11.29 6.69
N LYS A 46 9.18 10.12 7.37
CA LYS A 46 10.18 9.06 7.18
C LYS A 46 10.22 8.57 5.74
N ASN A 47 9.07 8.34 5.14
CA ASN A 47 8.99 7.89 3.76
C ASN A 47 9.51 8.95 2.77
N ALA A 48 9.25 10.23 3.05
CA ALA A 48 9.75 11.33 2.22
C ALA A 48 11.28 11.48 2.32
N ALA A 49 11.89 11.20 3.47
CA ALA A 49 13.34 11.27 3.67
C ALA A 49 14.14 10.30 2.78
N TYR A 50 13.50 9.25 2.23
CA TYR A 50 14.15 8.35 1.29
C TYR A 50 14.39 8.96 -0.10
N PHE A 51 13.68 10.02 -0.48
CA PHE A 51 13.87 10.62 -1.80
C PHE A 51 15.26 11.28 -1.96
N PRO A 52 15.71 12.18 -1.07
CA PRO A 52 17.09 12.69 -1.12
C PRO A 52 18.17 11.61 -1.13
N ILE A 53 17.99 10.55 -0.33
CA ILE A 53 18.92 9.43 -0.25
C ILE A 53 18.95 8.66 -1.57
N ARG A 54 17.79 8.41 -2.18
CA ARG A 54 17.70 7.71 -3.46
C ARG A 54 18.37 8.52 -4.58
N ASP A 55 18.13 9.82 -4.62
CA ASP A 55 18.71 10.70 -5.64
C ASP A 55 20.25 10.71 -5.53
N LEU A 56 20.80 10.73 -4.31
CA LEU A 56 22.23 10.58 -4.07
C LEU A 56 22.79 9.27 -4.63
N LEU A 57 22.12 8.14 -4.34
CA LEU A 57 22.55 6.82 -4.81
C LEU A 57 22.44 6.68 -6.33
N GLU A 58 21.48 7.33 -6.97
CA GLU A 58 21.34 7.37 -8.42
C GLU A 58 22.43 8.23 -9.08
N ASP A 59 22.78 9.36 -8.46
CA ASP A 59 23.88 10.21 -8.91
C ASP A 59 25.23 9.49 -8.81
N GLU A 60 25.49 8.77 -7.72
CA GLU A 60 26.70 7.93 -7.56
C GLU A 60 26.78 6.84 -8.64
N LYS A 61 25.67 6.12 -8.88
CA LYS A 61 25.61 5.08 -9.92
C LYS A 61 25.82 5.61 -11.33
N SER A 62 25.39 6.84 -11.60
CA SER A 62 25.55 7.50 -12.90
C SER A 62 26.95 8.09 -13.11
N GLY A 63 27.86 7.96 -12.13
CA GLY A 63 29.23 8.46 -12.21
C GLY A 63 29.35 9.97 -12.08
N LYS A 64 28.28 10.66 -11.64
CA LYS A 64 28.38 12.06 -11.23
C LYS A 64 29.25 12.14 -9.98
N ARG A 65 30.01 13.22 -9.81
CA ARG A 65 30.71 13.47 -8.54
C ARG A 65 29.66 13.47 -7.43
N ILE A 66 29.93 12.75 -6.33
CA ILE A 66 29.06 12.67 -5.15
C ILE A 66 28.68 14.10 -4.76
N ALA A 67 27.43 14.47 -5.04
CA ALA A 67 26.84 15.71 -4.57
C ALA A 67 26.46 15.50 -3.10
N GLU A 68 26.50 16.56 -2.31
CA GLU A 68 25.95 16.52 -0.96
C GLU A 68 24.47 16.11 -1.00
N LEU A 69 23.98 15.45 0.07
CA LEU A 69 22.56 15.12 0.20
C LEU A 69 21.74 16.39 -0.02
N ARG A 70 20.87 16.39 -1.04
CA ARG A 70 19.93 17.50 -1.21
C ARG A 70 18.97 17.57 -0.02
N LEU A 71 18.42 18.75 0.22
CA LEU A 71 17.41 18.95 1.24
C LEU A 71 16.11 18.20 0.88
N LEU A 72 15.37 17.78 1.91
CA LEU A 72 14.01 17.30 1.75
C LEU A 72 13.10 18.46 1.35
N SER A 73 12.40 18.28 0.24
CA SER A 73 11.51 19.28 -0.36
C SER A 73 10.05 19.02 -0.02
N GLU A 74 9.20 20.02 -0.19
CA GLU A 74 7.74 19.85 -0.13
C GLU A 74 7.25 18.78 -1.11
N LEU A 75 7.83 18.72 -2.32
CA LEU A 75 7.47 17.76 -3.35
C LEU A 75 7.71 16.31 -2.92
N ASP A 76 8.71 16.05 -2.08
CA ASP A 76 8.97 14.72 -1.55
C ASP A 76 7.83 14.24 -0.64
N LEU A 77 7.30 15.13 0.20
CA LEU A 77 6.13 14.86 1.03
C LEU A 77 4.89 14.62 0.16
N GLU A 78 4.67 15.45 -0.86
CA GLU A 78 3.54 15.30 -1.78
C GLU A 78 3.61 13.98 -2.59
N ARG A 79 4.81 13.52 -2.98
CA ARG A 79 5.00 12.24 -3.68
C ARG A 79 4.54 11.05 -2.84
N VAL A 80 4.83 11.04 -1.53
CA VAL A 80 4.33 9.99 -0.63
C VAL A 80 2.80 10.03 -0.58
N LEU A 81 2.23 11.22 -0.39
CA LEU A 81 0.78 11.40 -0.30
C LEU A 81 0.04 10.98 -1.58
N ALA A 82 0.62 11.27 -2.75
CA ALA A 82 0.07 10.85 -4.04
C ALA A 82 0.03 9.32 -4.17
N THR A 83 1.03 8.62 -3.64
CA THR A 83 1.10 7.15 -3.66
C THR A 83 0.04 6.55 -2.74
N SER A 84 -0.11 7.09 -1.53
CA SER A 84 -1.13 6.65 -0.56
C SER A 84 -2.57 6.83 -1.07
N LYS A 85 -2.85 7.94 -1.77
CA LYS A 85 -4.18 8.19 -2.38
C LYS A 85 -4.50 7.17 -3.47
N LYS A 86 -3.55 6.85 -4.36
CA LYS A 86 -3.73 5.85 -5.42
C LYS A 86 -4.09 4.47 -4.85
N THR A 87 -3.40 4.04 -3.80
CA THR A 87 -3.67 2.74 -3.16
C THR A 87 -5.07 2.68 -2.54
N LYS A 88 -5.54 3.75 -1.87
CA LYS A 88 -6.91 3.81 -1.33
C LYS A 88 -7.98 3.74 -2.42
N VAL A 89 -7.78 4.44 -3.54
CA VAL A 89 -8.71 4.41 -4.68
C VAL A 89 -8.81 3.00 -5.25
N ALA A 90 -7.67 2.36 -5.56
CA ALA A 90 -7.65 1.00 -6.10
C ALA A 90 -8.29 -0.02 -5.15
N ALA A 91 -8.01 0.06 -3.86
CA ALA A 91 -8.63 -0.81 -2.86
C ALA A 91 -10.16 -0.61 -2.82
N SER A 92 -10.63 0.64 -2.87
CA SER A 92 -12.07 0.93 -2.87
C SER A 92 -12.79 0.47 -4.14
N GLU A 93 -12.15 0.55 -5.30
CA GLU A 93 -12.68 0.02 -6.56
C GLU A 93 -12.78 -1.50 -6.53
N TYR A 94 -11.75 -2.18 -6.00
CA TYR A 94 -11.78 -3.62 -5.80
C TYR A 94 -12.92 -4.04 -4.88
N SER A 95 -13.11 -3.37 -3.75
CA SER A 95 -14.25 -3.62 -2.86
C SER A 95 -15.58 -3.40 -3.57
N ARG A 96 -15.75 -2.32 -4.35
CA ARG A 96 -16.99 -2.05 -5.10
C ARG A 96 -17.29 -3.09 -6.18
N LEU A 97 -16.27 -3.53 -6.92
CA LEU A 97 -16.39 -4.60 -7.92
C LEU A 97 -16.73 -5.94 -7.26
N SER A 98 -16.11 -6.23 -6.11
CA SER A 98 -16.42 -7.41 -5.31
C SER A 98 -17.86 -7.37 -4.76
N SER A 99 -18.35 -6.21 -4.30
CA SER A 99 -19.73 -6.06 -3.82
C SER A 99 -20.75 -6.17 -4.96
N ARG A 100 -20.44 -5.66 -6.16
CA ARG A 100 -21.31 -5.81 -7.35
C ARG A 100 -21.42 -7.25 -7.83
N ARG A 101 -20.42 -8.09 -7.57
CA ARG A 101 -20.48 -9.55 -7.80
C ARG A 101 -21.31 -10.30 -6.76
N ALA A 102 -21.64 -9.68 -5.63
CA ALA A 102 -22.47 -10.31 -4.60
C ALA A 102 -23.98 -10.07 -4.81
N ASP A 103 -24.36 -9.14 -5.69
CA ASP A 103 -25.76 -8.76 -5.97
C ASP A 103 -26.27 -9.24 -7.34
N SER A 104 -25.41 -9.85 -8.15
CA SER A 104 -25.75 -10.49 -9.43
C SER A 104 -25.03 -11.82 -9.52
N ASP A 105 -25.65 -12.88 -8.98
CA ASP A 105 -25.86 -14.14 -9.69
C ASP A 105 -26.46 -15.16 -8.72
N SER A 106 -27.79 -15.20 -8.74
CA SER A 106 -28.58 -16.42 -8.55
C SER A 106 -28.43 -17.36 -9.76
N ASP A 107 -27.22 -17.47 -10.33
CA ASP A 107 -26.91 -18.45 -11.36
C ASP A 107 -25.66 -19.22 -10.96
N SER A 108 -25.88 -20.51 -10.73
CA SER A 108 -24.93 -21.50 -10.31
C SER A 108 -23.75 -21.58 -11.28
N TYR A 109 -22.61 -20.99 -10.93
CA TYR A 109 -21.38 -21.20 -11.66
C TYR A 109 -21.00 -22.70 -11.59
N PRO A 110 -20.83 -23.39 -12.73
CA PRO A 110 -20.65 -24.85 -12.79
C PRO A 110 -19.35 -25.37 -12.14
N VAL A 111 -18.50 -24.47 -11.64
CA VAL A 111 -17.25 -24.79 -10.94
C VAL A 111 -17.49 -25.61 -9.67
N HIS A 112 -18.53 -25.30 -8.88
CA HIS A 112 -18.83 -26.09 -7.68
C HIS A 112 -19.27 -27.53 -8.01
N ALA A 113 -20.05 -27.69 -9.10
CA ALA A 113 -20.44 -29.02 -9.58
C ALA A 113 -19.21 -29.80 -10.08
N ALA A 114 -18.32 -29.14 -10.85
CA ALA A 114 -17.10 -29.76 -11.34
C ALA A 114 -16.15 -30.18 -10.19
N ILE A 115 -16.00 -29.34 -9.17
CA ILE A 115 -15.20 -29.67 -7.98
C ILE A 115 -15.79 -30.89 -7.26
N ASN A 116 -17.10 -30.95 -7.09
CA ASN A 116 -17.75 -32.06 -6.40
C ASN A 116 -17.62 -33.38 -7.18
N GLU A 117 -17.74 -33.34 -8.51
CA GLU A 117 -17.52 -34.53 -9.35
C GLU A 117 -16.07 -35.01 -9.31
N LEU A 118 -15.10 -34.09 -9.31
CA LEU A 118 -13.68 -34.44 -9.12
C LEU A 118 -13.43 -35.03 -7.73
N SER A 119 -14.03 -34.48 -6.67
CA SER A 119 -13.93 -35.02 -5.32
C SER A 119 -14.50 -36.44 -5.23
N LYS A 120 -15.66 -36.70 -5.84
CA LYS A 120 -16.26 -38.05 -5.89
C LYS A 120 -15.38 -39.04 -6.64
N LEU A 121 -14.78 -38.63 -7.75
CA LEU A 121 -13.92 -39.48 -8.56
C LEU A 121 -12.64 -39.88 -7.80
N VAL A 122 -12.00 -38.92 -7.12
CA VAL A 122 -10.81 -39.17 -6.29
C VAL A 122 -11.14 -40.08 -5.10
N VAL A 123 -12.27 -39.86 -4.42
CA VAL A 123 -12.71 -40.72 -3.31
C VAL A 123 -13.01 -42.13 -3.80
N SER A 124 -13.69 -42.28 -4.95
CA SER A 124 -13.95 -43.61 -5.53
C SER A 124 -12.66 -44.35 -5.87
N GLN A 125 -11.64 -43.67 -6.37
CA GLN A 125 -10.35 -44.28 -6.70
C GLN A 125 -9.59 -44.75 -5.45
N ILE A 126 -9.65 -43.96 -4.36
CA ILE A 126 -9.06 -44.32 -3.06
C ILE A 126 -9.78 -45.53 -2.46
N LEU A 127 -11.11 -45.58 -2.53
CA LEU A 127 -11.87 -46.72 -2.02
C LEU A 127 -11.58 -48.00 -2.84
N ASN A 128 -11.45 -47.89 -4.16
CA ASN A 128 -11.13 -49.05 -5.01
C ASN A 128 -9.72 -49.61 -4.76
N LEU A 129 -8.75 -48.76 -4.44
CA LEU A 129 -7.39 -49.16 -4.05
C LEU A 129 -7.33 -49.84 -2.68
N GLN A 130 -8.30 -49.57 -1.80
CA GLN A 130 -8.39 -50.21 -0.47
C GLN A 130 -9.15 -51.54 -0.47
N SER A 131 -9.97 -51.81 -1.50
CA SER A 131 -10.61 -53.12 -1.71
C SER A 131 -9.67 -54.15 -2.31
N ASP A 132 -8.77 -53.76 -3.23
CA ASP A 132 -7.80 -54.70 -3.86
C ASP A 132 -6.71 -55.20 -2.89
N ASN A 133 -6.59 -54.60 -1.70
CA ASN A 133 -5.59 -54.97 -0.69
C ASN A 133 -6.15 -55.82 0.47
N ARG A 134 -7.39 -56.32 0.34
CA ARG A 134 -8.02 -57.21 1.35
C ARG A 134 -8.42 -58.59 0.86
N ASP A 135 -8.16 -58.91 -0.41
CA ASP A 135 -8.33 -60.27 -0.96
C ASP A 135 -6.98 -60.77 -1.54
N SER A 136 -6.05 -61.14 -0.66
CA SER A 136 -4.90 -62.01 -0.93
C SER A 136 -4.44 -62.70 0.36
#